data_AF-A0A7S3TK07-F1
#
_entry.id   AF-A0A7S3TK07-F1
#
_cell.length_a   1.000
_cell.length_b   1.000
_cell.length_c   1.000
_cell.angle_alpha   90.00
_cell.angle_beta   90.00
_cell.angle_gamma   90.00
#
_symmetry.space_group_name_H-M   'P 1'
#
loop_
_entity.id
_entity.type
_entity.pdbx_description
1 polymer ?
#
loop_
_entity_poly.entity_id
_entity_poly.type
_entity_poly.pdbx_seq_one_letter_code
_entity_poly.pdbx_strand_id
1 'polypeptide(L)'
;LGICYGMQLLNYAHGGTVAKKARREDGVFEVRLEGESRLFEGIGEKTEVLLTHGDSIETPAEGFRVTGRSGDIVAAMECEEKRLYGVQFHPEVDLSVDGNAIFSNFLFNVCGLSGSYTMACREQSAIEYIRESVGDKRVLVLVSGGVDSSVCAALLHKALGPERVIALHIDHGFMRHNESKDVVEALGALGLPIEALDATDDFAKAVTEVNGETSLPLERECRPELKRKIIGDTFMRVTQAMVSKRGLTAEDVFLAQGTLRPDLIESASSLVSSNANVIKTHHNDTQLVRDLREQGRIIEPLKDYHKDEVRELGLKLGLPQHLVWRQPFPGPGIAIRTLCATEPYMTPEFD
;
A
#
# COMPACT_ATOMS: atom_id res chain seq x y z
N LEU A 1 -3.16 -7.73 -23.64
CA LEU A 1 -3.41 -6.33 -24.03
C LEU A 1 -2.10 -5.57 -23.91
N GLY A 2 -1.59 -5.01 -25.00
CA GLY A 2 -0.45 -4.09 -24.97
C GLY A 2 -0.95 -2.65 -24.85
N ILE A 3 -0.45 -1.91 -23.87
CA ILE A 3 -0.86 -0.52 -23.60
C ILE A 3 0.32 0.40 -23.90
N CYS A 4 0.10 1.44 -24.68
CA CYS A 4 1.09 2.42 -25.11
C CYS A 4 2.35 1.73 -25.69
N TYR A 5 3.46 1.71 -24.95
CA TYR A 5 4.68 0.99 -25.35
C TYR A 5 4.42 -0.50 -25.62
N GLY A 6 3.52 -1.14 -24.87
CA GLY A 6 3.15 -2.53 -25.08
C GLY A 6 2.50 -2.77 -26.45
N MET A 7 1.70 -1.82 -26.96
CA MET A 7 1.14 -1.90 -28.31
C MET A 7 2.24 -1.78 -29.38
N GLN A 8 3.20 -0.89 -29.16
CA GLN A 8 4.35 -0.71 -30.07
C GLN A 8 5.23 -1.96 -30.10
N LEU A 9 5.50 -2.55 -28.93
CA LEU A 9 6.26 -3.78 -28.81
C LEU A 9 5.53 -4.95 -29.50
N LEU A 10 4.22 -5.06 -29.32
CA LEU A 10 3.40 -6.04 -30.04
C LEU A 10 3.54 -5.88 -31.54
N ASN A 11 3.46 -4.64 -32.05
CA ASN A 11 3.61 -4.36 -33.48
C ASN A 11 4.99 -4.78 -34.00
N TYR A 12 6.04 -4.29 -33.32
CA TYR A 12 7.42 -4.49 -33.71
C TYR A 12 7.81 -5.97 -33.68
N ALA A 13 7.42 -6.70 -32.64
CA ALA A 13 7.69 -8.14 -32.50
C ALA A 13 7.03 -8.98 -33.61
N HIS A 14 6.02 -8.45 -34.30
CA HIS A 14 5.32 -9.12 -35.40
C HIS A 14 5.65 -8.53 -36.77
N GLY A 15 6.71 -7.73 -36.89
CA GLY A 15 7.24 -7.24 -38.16
C GLY A 15 6.62 -5.92 -38.66
N GLY A 16 5.82 -5.24 -37.84
CA GLY A 16 5.35 -3.89 -38.13
C GLY A 16 6.40 -2.82 -37.83
N THR A 17 6.17 -1.59 -38.29
CA THR A 17 7.08 -0.44 -38.06
C THR A 17 6.51 0.58 -37.08
N VAL A 18 7.39 1.17 -36.28
CA VAL A 18 7.08 2.25 -35.33
C VAL A 18 7.99 3.42 -35.68
N ALA A 19 7.41 4.61 -35.78
CA ALA A 19 8.12 5.83 -36.13
C ALA A 19 7.91 6.90 -35.05
N LYS A 20 8.97 7.67 -34.80
CA LYS A 20 8.91 8.84 -33.94
C LYS A 20 8.20 9.98 -34.67
N LYS A 21 7.11 10.51 -34.11
CA LYS A 21 6.41 11.65 -34.71
C LYS A 21 7.04 12.97 -34.25
N ALA A 22 6.92 14.01 -35.10
CA ALA A 22 7.45 15.34 -34.83
C ALA A 22 6.72 16.07 -33.68
N ARG A 23 5.48 15.66 -33.38
CA ARG A 23 4.63 16.22 -32.34
C ARG A 23 4.34 15.14 -31.30
N ARG A 24 4.60 15.46 -30.05
CA ARG A 24 4.19 14.65 -28.90
C ARG A 24 2.76 15.03 -28.54
N GLU A 25 1.88 14.05 -28.47
CA GLU A 25 0.53 14.22 -27.94
C GLU A 25 0.55 13.75 -26.49
N ASP A 26 0.42 14.71 -25.58
CA ASP A 26 0.24 14.47 -24.15
C ASP A 26 -1.06 15.19 -23.75
N GLY A 27 -2.14 14.45 -23.61
CA GLY A 27 -3.44 15.04 -23.31
C GLY A 27 -4.63 14.10 -23.52
N VAL A 28 -5.82 14.62 -23.30
CA VAL A 28 -7.08 13.92 -23.55
C VAL A 28 -7.52 14.21 -24.98
N PHE A 29 -7.75 13.15 -25.74
CA PHE A 29 -8.16 13.22 -27.14
C PHE A 29 -9.31 12.25 -27.41
N GLU A 30 -10.11 12.57 -28.42
CA GLU A 30 -11.16 11.69 -28.93
C GLU A 30 -10.52 10.65 -29.86
N VAL A 31 -10.70 9.37 -29.55
CA VAL A 31 -10.39 8.26 -30.44
C VAL A 31 -11.66 7.77 -31.10
N ARG A 32 -11.67 7.69 -32.42
CA ARG A 32 -12.71 7.03 -33.20
C ARG A 32 -12.41 5.54 -33.28
N LEU A 33 -13.33 4.72 -32.82
CA LEU A 33 -13.26 3.26 -32.90
C LEU A 33 -13.79 2.78 -34.25
N GLU A 34 -13.14 1.77 -34.82
CA GLU A 34 -13.39 1.30 -36.19
C GLU A 34 -13.66 -0.21 -36.21
N GLY A 35 -14.73 -0.62 -36.88
CA GLY A 35 -15.11 -2.02 -37.05
C GLY A 35 -15.68 -2.67 -35.79
N GLU A 36 -15.93 -3.97 -35.89
CA GLU A 36 -16.34 -4.79 -34.75
C GLU A 36 -15.09 -5.31 -34.04
N SER A 37 -14.96 -5.01 -32.75
CA SER A 37 -13.88 -5.48 -31.89
C SER A 37 -14.45 -5.99 -30.58
N ARG A 38 -14.02 -7.18 -30.16
CA ARG A 38 -14.36 -7.74 -28.85
C ARG A 38 -13.86 -6.87 -27.70
N LEU A 39 -12.78 -6.10 -27.91
CA LEU A 39 -12.22 -5.21 -26.90
C LEU A 39 -13.11 -3.98 -26.65
N PHE A 40 -13.83 -3.53 -27.68
CA PHE A 40 -14.63 -2.32 -27.66
C PHE A 40 -16.15 -2.58 -27.66
N GLU A 41 -16.56 -3.80 -27.35
CA GLU A 41 -17.97 -4.17 -27.25
C GLU A 41 -18.70 -3.29 -26.22
N GLY A 42 -19.86 -2.74 -26.62
CA GLY A 42 -20.64 -1.84 -25.77
C GLY A 42 -20.12 -0.41 -25.64
N ILE A 43 -19.00 -0.07 -26.29
CA ILE A 43 -18.46 1.29 -26.36
C ILE A 43 -18.97 1.95 -27.64
N GLY A 44 -19.27 3.26 -27.58
CA GLY A 44 -19.70 4.01 -28.75
C GLY A 44 -18.62 4.13 -29.83
N GLU A 45 -18.96 4.72 -30.98
CA GLU A 45 -17.99 4.91 -32.08
C GLU A 45 -16.81 5.84 -31.72
N LYS A 46 -16.90 6.56 -30.60
CA LYS A 46 -15.94 7.54 -30.12
C LYS A 46 -15.78 7.40 -28.61
N THR A 47 -14.55 7.56 -28.14
CA THR A 47 -14.23 7.55 -26.71
C THR A 47 -13.13 8.58 -26.41
N GLU A 48 -13.22 9.23 -25.25
CA GLU A 48 -12.18 10.16 -24.78
C GLU A 48 -11.14 9.40 -23.97
N VAL A 49 -9.86 9.56 -24.34
CA VAL A 49 -8.76 8.80 -23.77
C VAL A 49 -7.53 9.65 -23.53
N LEU A 50 -6.72 9.27 -22.54
CA LEU A 50 -5.40 9.85 -22.32
C LEU A 50 -4.37 9.24 -23.29
N LEU A 51 -3.92 10.03 -24.25
CA LEU A 51 -2.76 9.71 -25.10
C LEU A 51 -1.53 10.42 -24.56
N THR A 52 -0.47 9.63 -24.31
CA THR A 52 0.86 10.14 -23.94
C THR A 52 1.91 9.36 -24.72
N HIS A 53 2.27 9.83 -25.91
CA HIS A 53 3.26 9.14 -26.72
C HIS A 53 4.07 10.08 -27.64
N GLY A 54 5.35 9.73 -27.83
CA GLY A 54 6.22 10.36 -28.83
C GLY A 54 6.37 9.53 -30.12
N ASP A 55 6.10 8.23 -30.02
CA ASP A 55 6.20 7.28 -31.13
C ASP A 55 4.81 6.75 -31.50
N SER A 56 4.62 6.39 -32.76
CA SER A 56 3.35 5.84 -33.26
C SER A 56 3.60 4.72 -34.24
N ILE A 57 2.66 3.80 -34.34
CA ILE A 57 2.67 2.78 -35.39
C ILE A 57 2.55 3.47 -36.76
N GLU A 58 3.49 3.18 -37.64
CA GLU A 58 3.47 3.62 -39.03
C GLU A 58 2.85 2.53 -39.91
N THR A 59 3.39 1.31 -39.86
CA THR A 59 2.83 0.14 -40.54
C THR A 59 2.41 -0.90 -39.51
N PRO A 60 1.10 -1.21 -39.38
CA PRO A 60 0.64 -2.34 -38.60
C PRO A 60 1.24 -3.65 -39.12
N ALA A 61 1.61 -4.54 -38.21
CA ALA A 61 2.10 -5.87 -38.56
C ALA A 61 1.07 -6.68 -39.36
N GLU A 62 1.54 -7.63 -40.18
CA GLU A 62 0.65 -8.49 -40.95
C GLU A 62 -0.30 -9.28 -40.02
N GLY A 63 -1.58 -9.33 -40.40
CA GLY A 63 -2.63 -9.96 -39.59
C GLY A 63 -3.15 -9.09 -38.44
N PHE A 64 -2.61 -7.89 -38.21
CA PHE A 64 -3.21 -6.89 -37.35
C PHE A 64 -4.15 -5.98 -38.14
N ARG A 65 -5.36 -5.79 -37.61
CA ARG A 65 -6.36 -4.84 -38.09
C ARG A 65 -6.33 -3.61 -37.18
N VAL A 66 -6.37 -2.42 -37.77
CA VAL A 66 -6.58 -1.17 -37.04
C VAL A 66 -8.04 -1.09 -36.58
N THR A 67 -8.25 -0.83 -35.30
CA THR A 67 -9.58 -0.77 -34.67
C THR A 67 -9.85 0.54 -33.94
N GLY A 68 -8.93 1.50 -34.04
CA GLY A 68 -9.17 2.86 -33.54
C GLY A 68 -8.13 3.85 -34.02
N ARG A 69 -8.56 5.11 -34.19
CA ARG A 69 -7.72 6.22 -34.68
C ARG A 69 -7.97 7.51 -33.92
N SER A 70 -6.90 8.27 -33.69
CA SER A 70 -6.95 9.70 -33.31
C SER A 70 -6.34 10.49 -34.45
N GLY A 71 -7.17 11.10 -35.31
CA GLY A 71 -6.71 11.67 -36.57
C GLY A 71 -5.95 10.64 -37.42
N ASP A 72 -4.67 10.92 -37.72
CA ASP A 72 -3.79 10.04 -38.50
C ASP A 72 -3.01 9.02 -37.64
N ILE A 73 -3.25 8.97 -36.33
CA ILE A 73 -2.56 8.06 -35.42
C ILE A 73 -3.37 6.78 -35.27
N VAL A 74 -2.73 5.63 -35.48
CA VAL A 74 -3.28 4.32 -35.12
C VAL A 74 -3.34 4.24 -33.60
N ALA A 75 -4.53 4.37 -33.04
CA ALA A 75 -4.78 4.44 -31.61
C ALA A 75 -5.15 3.07 -31.02
N ALA A 76 -5.64 2.14 -31.84
CA ALA A 76 -5.86 0.76 -31.44
C ALA A 76 -5.69 -0.20 -32.61
N MET A 77 -5.24 -1.42 -32.31
CA MET A 77 -5.13 -2.51 -33.28
C MET A 77 -5.31 -3.87 -32.61
N GLU A 78 -5.68 -4.87 -33.39
CA GLU A 78 -5.83 -6.24 -32.89
C GLU A 78 -5.51 -7.30 -33.94
N CYS A 79 -5.10 -8.47 -33.47
CA CYS A 79 -4.99 -9.70 -34.24
C CYS A 79 -5.90 -10.74 -33.57
N GLU A 80 -7.11 -10.90 -34.10
CA GLU A 80 -8.16 -11.73 -33.49
C GLU A 80 -7.78 -13.20 -33.41
N GLU A 81 -7.15 -13.75 -34.46
CA GLU A 81 -6.68 -15.15 -34.50
C GLU A 81 -5.74 -15.48 -33.34
N LYS A 82 -4.86 -14.53 -32.99
CA LYS A 82 -3.88 -14.69 -31.89
C LYS A 82 -4.37 -14.11 -30.58
N ARG A 83 -5.57 -13.53 -30.55
CA ARG A 83 -6.14 -12.78 -29.40
C ARG A 83 -5.18 -11.72 -28.85
N LEU A 84 -4.46 -11.04 -29.74
CA LEU A 84 -3.55 -9.95 -29.39
C LEU A 84 -4.26 -8.61 -29.62
N TYR A 85 -4.22 -7.75 -28.62
CA TYR A 85 -4.90 -6.45 -28.65
C TYR A 85 -3.92 -5.38 -28.18
N GLY A 86 -3.93 -4.23 -28.84
CA GLY A 86 -3.07 -3.10 -28.53
C GLY A 86 -3.85 -1.78 -28.54
N VAL A 87 -3.60 -0.93 -27.54
CA VAL A 87 -4.10 0.45 -27.48
C VAL A 87 -2.93 1.41 -27.22
N GLN A 88 -2.91 2.56 -27.90
CA GLN A 88 -1.84 3.55 -27.81
C GLN A 88 -2.07 4.53 -26.65
N PHE A 89 -3.31 4.59 -26.15
CA PHE A 89 -3.74 5.34 -24.99
C PHE A 89 -3.73 4.49 -23.72
N HIS A 90 -3.94 5.14 -22.58
CA HIS A 90 -3.93 4.52 -21.25
C HIS A 90 -5.37 4.28 -20.74
N PRO A 91 -5.97 3.09 -20.90
CA PRO A 91 -7.30 2.79 -20.35
C PRO A 91 -7.31 2.68 -18.81
N GLU A 92 -6.14 2.64 -18.15
CA GLU A 92 -6.00 2.45 -16.70
C GLU A 92 -6.14 3.72 -15.87
N VAL A 93 -6.30 4.88 -16.51
CA VAL A 93 -6.43 6.17 -15.84
C VAL A 93 -7.86 6.69 -15.94
N ASP A 94 -8.29 7.44 -14.93
CA ASP A 94 -9.64 8.02 -14.85
C ASP A 94 -9.98 8.97 -16.00
N LEU A 95 -8.96 9.53 -16.66
CA LEU A 95 -9.12 10.41 -17.82
C LEU A 95 -9.56 9.67 -19.09
N SER A 96 -9.50 8.34 -19.11
CA SER A 96 -10.02 7.51 -20.19
C SER A 96 -11.41 7.00 -19.83
N VAL A 97 -12.44 7.64 -20.38
CA VAL A 97 -13.84 7.52 -19.91
C VAL A 97 -14.35 6.06 -19.94
N ASP A 98 -14.03 5.33 -21.01
CA ASP A 98 -14.46 3.93 -21.18
C ASP A 98 -13.37 2.91 -20.78
N GLY A 99 -12.32 3.34 -20.07
CA GLY A 99 -11.18 2.50 -19.71
C GLY A 99 -11.55 1.22 -18.95
N ASN A 100 -12.48 1.34 -17.98
CA ASN A 100 -13.00 0.19 -17.24
C ASN A 100 -13.77 -0.80 -18.13
N ALA A 101 -14.53 -0.31 -19.12
CA ALA A 101 -15.24 -1.15 -20.07
C ALA A 101 -14.25 -1.94 -20.96
N ILE A 102 -13.18 -1.27 -21.43
CA ILE A 102 -12.10 -1.90 -22.20
C ILE A 102 -11.44 -3.04 -21.40
N PHE A 103 -11.10 -2.79 -20.13
CA PHE A 103 -10.55 -3.85 -19.27
C PHE A 103 -11.54 -4.98 -19.02
N SER A 104 -12.81 -4.66 -18.78
CA SER A 104 -13.86 -5.66 -18.62
C SER A 104 -13.96 -6.56 -19.85
N ASN A 105 -14.06 -5.98 -21.04
CA ASN A 105 -14.10 -6.71 -22.30
C ASN A 105 -12.86 -7.60 -22.50
N PHE A 106 -11.67 -7.09 -22.19
CA PHE A 106 -10.45 -7.89 -22.28
C PHE A 106 -10.44 -9.07 -21.28
N LEU A 107 -10.78 -8.82 -20.02
CA LEU A 107 -10.72 -9.84 -18.98
C LEU A 107 -11.80 -10.91 -19.14
N PHE A 108 -13.03 -10.51 -19.45
CA PHE A 108 -14.18 -11.41 -19.50
C PHE A 108 -14.45 -11.96 -20.91
N ASN A 109 -14.53 -11.10 -21.92
CA ASN A 109 -14.95 -11.52 -23.26
C ASN A 109 -13.78 -12.14 -24.05
N VAL A 110 -12.56 -11.61 -23.87
CA VAL A 110 -11.36 -12.11 -24.56
C VAL A 110 -10.67 -13.24 -23.79
N CYS A 111 -10.36 -13.02 -22.50
CA CYS A 111 -9.65 -13.98 -21.67
C CYS A 111 -10.55 -15.04 -21.04
N GLY A 112 -11.87 -14.81 -20.94
CA GLY A 112 -12.80 -15.77 -20.34
C GLY A 112 -12.63 -15.94 -18.82
N LEU A 113 -12.15 -14.92 -18.12
CA LEU A 113 -12.01 -14.98 -16.66
C LEU A 113 -13.38 -14.95 -15.99
N SER A 114 -13.49 -15.58 -14.82
CA SER A 114 -14.76 -15.72 -14.09
C SER A 114 -15.06 -14.60 -13.09
N GLY A 115 -14.13 -13.66 -12.87
CA GLY A 115 -14.32 -12.55 -11.93
C GLY A 115 -14.29 -12.98 -10.45
N SER A 116 -13.60 -14.07 -10.13
CA SER A 116 -13.53 -14.61 -8.76
C SER A 116 -12.67 -13.77 -7.80
N TYR A 117 -11.94 -12.76 -8.29
CA TYR A 117 -11.12 -11.87 -7.46
C TYR A 117 -11.94 -10.73 -6.84
N THR A 118 -12.84 -11.08 -5.92
CA THR A 118 -13.71 -10.13 -5.20
C THR A 118 -13.22 -9.90 -3.77
N MET A 119 -13.69 -8.83 -3.12
CA MET A 119 -13.40 -8.58 -1.70
C MET A 119 -13.87 -9.71 -0.77
N ALA A 120 -14.96 -10.39 -1.10
CA ALA A 120 -15.41 -11.56 -0.33
C ALA A 120 -14.45 -12.75 -0.45
N CYS A 121 -14.01 -13.06 -1.68
CA CYS A 121 -13.03 -14.13 -1.90
C CYS A 121 -11.68 -13.80 -1.23
N ARG A 122 -11.24 -12.54 -1.31
CA ARG A 122 -9.96 -12.11 -0.76
C ARG A 122 -9.95 -12.10 0.76
N GLU A 123 -11.04 -11.66 1.39
CA GLU A 123 -11.18 -11.79 2.84
C GLU A 123 -11.04 -13.25 3.27
N GLN A 124 -11.72 -14.16 2.57
CA GLN A 124 -11.64 -15.59 2.85
C GLN A 124 -10.22 -16.14 2.62
N SER A 125 -9.56 -15.78 1.52
CA SER A 125 -8.16 -16.17 1.25
C SER A 125 -7.20 -15.61 2.30
N ALA A 126 -7.44 -14.40 2.82
CA ALA A 126 -6.61 -13.83 3.88
C ALA A 126 -6.82 -14.56 5.22
N ILE A 127 -8.07 -14.96 5.54
CA ILE A 127 -8.38 -15.79 6.70
C ILE A 127 -7.68 -17.15 6.60
N GLU A 128 -7.73 -17.79 5.44
CA GLU A 128 -7.06 -19.07 5.16
C GLU A 128 -5.54 -18.92 5.31
N TYR A 129 -4.95 -17.91 4.67
CA TYR A 129 -3.53 -17.59 4.81
C TYR A 129 -3.11 -17.41 6.27
N ILE A 130 -3.90 -16.69 7.08
CA ILE A 130 -3.63 -16.51 8.51
C ILE A 130 -3.64 -17.87 9.23
N ARG A 131 -4.67 -18.69 9.01
CA ARG A 131 -4.82 -19.99 9.69
C ARG A 131 -3.70 -20.96 9.31
N GLU A 132 -3.36 -21.04 8.04
CA GLU A 132 -2.30 -21.91 7.53
C GLU A 132 -0.92 -21.48 8.04
N SER A 133 -0.65 -20.16 8.04
CA SER A 133 0.65 -19.64 8.47
C SER A 133 0.87 -19.82 9.98
N VAL A 134 -0.17 -19.58 10.79
CA VAL A 134 -0.05 -19.54 12.24
C VAL A 134 -0.24 -20.93 12.89
N GLY A 135 -0.97 -21.84 12.23
CA GLY A 135 -1.27 -23.17 12.76
C GLY A 135 -2.07 -23.08 14.06
N ASP A 136 -1.50 -23.56 15.17
CA ASP A 136 -2.09 -23.51 16.52
C ASP A 136 -1.49 -22.41 17.42
N LYS A 137 -0.52 -21.64 16.93
CA LYS A 137 0.21 -20.64 17.73
C LYS A 137 -0.60 -19.36 17.95
N ARG A 138 -0.13 -18.49 18.85
CA ARG A 138 -0.75 -17.17 19.06
C ARG A 138 -0.18 -16.14 18.09
N VAL A 139 -0.93 -15.07 17.85
CA VAL A 139 -0.48 -13.95 17.01
C VAL A 139 -0.43 -12.69 17.83
N LEU A 140 0.74 -12.06 17.86
CA LEU A 140 0.96 -10.72 18.37
C LEU A 140 0.68 -9.71 17.26
N VAL A 141 -0.11 -8.69 17.55
CA VAL A 141 -0.33 -7.55 16.66
C VAL A 141 -0.15 -6.24 17.43
N LEU A 142 0.67 -5.34 16.89
CA LEU A 142 0.88 -4.01 17.45
C LEU A 142 -0.08 -3.03 16.77
N VAL A 143 -1.10 -2.61 17.51
CA VAL A 143 -2.15 -1.72 17.04
C VAL A 143 -1.68 -0.29 17.22
N SER A 144 -1.18 0.34 16.16
CA SER A 144 -0.72 1.74 16.20
C SER A 144 -1.85 2.78 16.28
N GLY A 145 -3.11 2.37 16.10
CA GLY A 145 -4.18 3.30 15.79
C GLY A 145 -4.07 3.86 14.37
N GLY A 146 -3.52 3.09 13.43
CA GLY A 146 -3.71 3.33 11.99
C GLY A 146 -4.92 2.53 11.48
N VAL A 147 -5.48 2.91 10.33
CA VAL A 147 -6.53 2.09 9.69
C VAL A 147 -6.01 0.68 9.45
N ASP A 148 -4.80 0.56 8.91
CA ASP A 148 -4.25 -0.73 8.46
C ASP A 148 -3.99 -1.69 9.64
N SER A 149 -3.43 -1.18 10.75
CA SER A 149 -3.22 -1.97 11.97
C SER A 149 -4.53 -2.36 12.66
N SER A 150 -5.55 -1.51 12.61
CA SER A 150 -6.88 -1.82 13.16
C SER A 150 -7.62 -2.87 12.33
N VAL A 151 -7.56 -2.75 11.00
CA VAL A 151 -8.13 -3.75 10.07
C VAL A 151 -7.41 -5.07 10.18
N CYS A 152 -6.07 -5.06 10.29
CA CYS A 152 -5.28 -6.26 10.53
C CYS A 152 -5.70 -6.96 11.83
N ALA A 153 -5.83 -6.22 12.93
CA ALA A 153 -6.28 -6.77 14.21
C ALA A 153 -7.69 -7.37 14.14
N ALA A 154 -8.64 -6.67 13.49
CA ALA A 154 -10.00 -7.17 13.28
C ALA A 154 -10.04 -8.42 12.39
N LEU A 155 -9.20 -8.48 11.36
CA LEU A 155 -9.09 -9.64 10.47
C LEU A 155 -8.51 -10.86 11.20
N LEU A 156 -7.47 -10.67 12.01
CA LEU A 156 -6.90 -11.72 12.85
C LEU A 156 -7.93 -12.24 13.86
N HIS A 157 -8.69 -11.34 14.47
CA HIS A 157 -9.77 -11.69 15.39
C HIS A 157 -10.82 -12.57 14.71
N LYS A 158 -11.25 -12.19 13.50
CA LYS A 158 -12.20 -12.99 12.70
C LYS A 158 -11.61 -14.35 12.29
N ALA A 159 -10.32 -14.42 11.99
CA ALA A 159 -9.67 -15.64 11.53
C ALA A 159 -9.43 -16.65 12.66
N LEU A 160 -8.96 -16.19 13.83
CA LEU A 160 -8.42 -17.03 14.91
C LEU A 160 -9.20 -16.97 16.22
N GLY A 161 -10.10 -16.01 16.38
CA GLY A 161 -10.83 -15.76 17.63
C GLY A 161 -10.02 -14.94 18.65
N PRO A 162 -10.68 -14.48 19.74
CA PRO A 162 -10.08 -13.56 20.72
C PRO A 162 -8.95 -14.17 21.55
N GLU A 163 -8.97 -15.48 21.81
CA GLU A 163 -8.00 -16.13 22.70
C GLU A 163 -6.60 -16.25 22.09
N ARG A 164 -6.53 -16.27 20.75
CA ARG A 164 -5.29 -16.48 20.01
C ARG A 164 -4.65 -15.19 19.52
N VAL A 165 -5.35 -14.07 19.62
CA VAL A 165 -4.88 -12.75 19.18
C VAL A 165 -4.47 -11.93 20.39
N ILE A 166 -3.20 -11.54 20.41
CA ILE A 166 -2.60 -10.68 21.42
C ILE A 166 -2.46 -9.30 20.77
N ALA A 167 -3.47 -8.45 20.97
CA ALA A 167 -3.45 -7.07 20.47
C ALA A 167 -2.87 -6.14 21.54
N LEU A 168 -1.76 -5.49 21.22
CA LEU A 168 -1.11 -4.50 22.08
C LEU A 168 -1.21 -3.11 21.45
N HIS A 169 -1.62 -2.11 22.23
CA HIS A 169 -1.65 -0.71 21.85
C HIS A 169 -0.77 0.09 22.81
N ILE A 170 0.19 0.85 22.27
CA ILE A 170 1.09 1.70 23.05
C ILE A 170 0.72 3.14 22.74
N ASP A 171 0.20 3.86 23.74
CA ASP A 171 0.05 5.30 23.66
C ASP A 171 1.37 5.95 24.05
N HIS A 172 2.05 6.53 23.08
CA HIS A 172 3.32 7.22 23.27
C HIS A 172 3.17 8.72 23.60
N GLY A 173 1.94 9.19 23.85
CA GLY A 173 1.66 10.57 24.27
C GLY A 173 1.66 11.62 23.14
N PHE A 174 1.94 11.21 21.89
CA PHE A 174 1.90 12.10 20.71
C PHE A 174 0.76 11.75 19.75
N MET A 175 -0.29 11.11 20.27
CA MET A 175 -1.52 10.75 19.55
C MET A 175 -2.44 11.97 19.41
N ARG A 176 -3.48 11.89 18.57
CA ARG A 176 -4.53 12.93 18.56
C ARG A 176 -5.41 12.80 19.80
N HIS A 177 -6.11 13.90 20.12
CA HIS A 177 -7.05 13.94 21.24
C HIS A 177 -8.04 12.76 21.18
N ASN A 178 -8.07 11.96 22.24
CA ASN A 178 -8.87 10.74 22.41
C ASN A 178 -8.63 9.59 21.41
N GLU A 179 -7.63 9.67 20.52
CA GLU A 179 -7.46 8.68 19.45
C GLU A 179 -7.20 7.26 19.97
N SER A 180 -6.32 7.12 20.95
CA SER A 180 -6.00 5.83 21.58
C SER A 180 -7.23 5.19 22.20
N LYS A 181 -8.04 6.00 22.88
CA LYS A 181 -9.28 5.56 23.52
C LYS A 181 -10.29 5.09 22.47
N ASP A 182 -10.50 5.86 21.41
CA ASP A 182 -11.43 5.52 20.33
C ASP A 182 -11.04 4.19 19.64
N VAL A 183 -9.75 3.97 19.43
CA VAL A 183 -9.22 2.71 18.83
C VAL A 183 -9.48 1.51 19.75
N VAL A 184 -9.21 1.68 21.05
CA VAL A 184 -9.42 0.63 22.06
C VAL A 184 -10.90 0.28 22.20
N GLU A 185 -11.78 1.29 22.26
CA GLU A 185 -13.22 1.10 22.35
C GLU A 185 -13.78 0.43 21.08
N ALA A 186 -13.34 0.85 19.90
CA ALA A 186 -13.78 0.28 18.63
C ALA A 186 -13.42 -1.20 18.48
N LEU A 187 -12.18 -1.59 18.81
CA LEU A 187 -11.75 -2.99 18.75
C LEU A 187 -12.36 -3.83 19.88
N GLY A 188 -12.52 -3.24 21.07
CA GLY A 188 -13.22 -3.87 22.19
C GLY A 188 -14.68 -4.18 21.87
N ALA A 189 -15.38 -3.28 21.16
CA ALA A 189 -16.76 -3.49 20.70
C ALA A 189 -16.89 -4.66 19.70
N LEU A 190 -15.81 -5.02 18.99
CA LEU A 190 -15.76 -6.21 18.14
C LEU A 190 -15.48 -7.50 18.92
N GLY A 191 -15.27 -7.42 20.23
CA GLY A 191 -14.93 -8.56 21.07
C GLY A 191 -13.46 -8.96 21.02
N LEU A 192 -12.57 -8.11 20.51
CA LEU A 192 -11.13 -8.30 20.56
C LEU A 192 -10.55 -7.67 21.85
N PRO A 193 -10.01 -8.46 22.79
CA PRO A 193 -9.30 -7.91 23.94
C PRO A 193 -8.04 -7.19 23.47
N ILE A 194 -7.95 -5.90 23.78
CA ILE A 194 -6.80 -5.06 23.47
C ILE A 194 -6.17 -4.57 24.76
N GLU A 195 -4.88 -4.85 24.93
CA GLU A 195 -4.09 -4.32 26.04
C GLU A 195 -3.54 -2.96 25.63
N ALA A 196 -4.03 -1.91 26.26
CA ALA A 196 -3.53 -0.55 26.07
C ALA A 196 -2.56 -0.19 27.20
N LEU A 197 -1.39 0.33 26.84
CA LEU A 197 -0.40 0.87 27.75
C LEU A 197 -0.23 2.36 27.48
N ASP A 198 -0.49 3.18 28.50
CA ASP A 198 -0.05 4.57 28.51
C ASP A 198 1.43 4.61 28.87
N ALA A 199 2.25 4.94 27.87
CA ALA A 199 3.70 5.08 27.96
C ALA A 199 4.13 6.54 27.78
N THR A 200 3.22 7.51 27.94
CA THR A 200 3.48 8.94 27.69
C THR A 200 4.75 9.43 28.41
N ASP A 201 4.88 9.11 29.70
CA ASP A 201 6.04 9.48 30.51
C ASP A 201 7.33 8.78 30.07
N ASP A 202 7.26 7.51 29.66
CA ASP A 202 8.40 6.74 29.17
C ASP A 202 8.95 7.37 27.90
N PHE A 203 8.07 7.77 26.98
CA PHE A 203 8.46 8.44 25.74
C PHE A 203 8.97 9.85 25.98
N ALA A 204 8.32 10.66 26.82
CA ALA A 204 8.74 12.03 27.11
C ALA A 204 10.18 12.10 27.65
N LYS A 205 10.54 11.17 28.54
CA LYS A 205 11.86 11.08 29.19
C LYS A 205 12.87 10.25 28.38
N ALA A 206 12.44 9.63 27.28
CA ALA A 206 13.29 8.74 26.50
C ALA A 206 14.47 9.47 25.85
N VAL A 207 15.59 8.76 25.81
CA VAL A 207 16.80 9.14 25.07
C VAL A 207 17.23 8.00 24.14
N THR A 208 18.06 8.33 23.18
CA THR A 208 18.77 7.39 22.32
C THR A 208 20.24 7.76 22.23
N GLU A 209 21.09 6.78 21.94
CA GLU A 209 22.46 7.04 21.50
C GLU A 209 22.55 7.13 19.98
N VAL A 210 23.33 8.08 19.48
CA VAL A 210 23.69 8.26 18.06
C VAL A 210 25.15 8.65 17.98
N ASN A 211 25.96 7.87 17.25
CA ASN A 211 27.40 8.13 17.07
C ASN A 211 28.20 8.30 18.38
N GLY A 212 27.80 7.59 19.45
CA GLY A 212 28.46 7.68 20.76
C GLY A 212 28.00 8.87 21.63
N GLU A 213 27.04 9.66 21.16
CA GLU A 213 26.43 10.76 21.91
C GLU A 213 24.99 10.41 22.32
N THR A 214 24.64 10.70 23.57
CA THR A 214 23.26 10.56 24.06
C THR A 214 22.44 11.78 23.62
N SER A 215 21.27 11.54 23.03
CA SER A 215 20.32 12.59 22.66
C SER A 215 19.79 13.33 23.90
N LEU A 216 19.17 14.48 23.66
CA LEU A 216 18.31 15.08 24.69
C LEU A 216 17.07 14.20 24.91
N PRO A 217 16.40 14.30 26.07
CA PRO A 217 15.08 13.72 26.27
C PRO A 217 14.11 14.18 25.18
N LEU A 218 13.19 13.31 24.76
CA LEU A 218 12.25 13.60 23.66
C LEU A 218 11.48 14.91 23.87
N GLU A 219 11.07 15.20 25.10
CA GLU A 219 10.36 16.44 25.46
C GLU A 219 11.20 17.72 25.21
N ARG A 220 12.52 17.59 25.06
CA ARG A 220 13.47 18.70 24.84
C ARG A 220 14.18 18.64 23.48
N GLU A 221 14.08 17.53 22.75
CA GLU A 221 14.76 17.37 21.47
C GLU A 221 14.06 18.19 20.38
N CYS A 222 14.84 18.97 19.62
CA CYS A 222 14.31 19.81 18.53
C CYS A 222 14.56 19.17 17.15
N ARG A 223 15.56 18.31 17.03
CA ARG A 223 15.96 17.69 15.75
C ARG A 223 14.97 16.60 15.34
N PRO A 224 14.27 16.73 14.20
CA PRO A 224 13.19 15.83 13.82
C PRO A 224 13.68 14.38 13.59
N GLU A 225 14.87 14.19 13.02
CA GLU A 225 15.43 12.84 12.84
C GLU A 225 15.74 12.14 14.16
N LEU A 226 16.23 12.86 15.16
CA LEU A 226 16.44 12.28 16.48
C LEU A 226 15.14 11.99 17.21
N LYS A 227 14.12 12.84 17.08
CA LYS A 227 12.77 12.52 17.58
C LYS A 227 12.27 11.19 17.00
N ARG A 228 12.41 10.97 15.68
CA ARG A 228 12.03 9.70 15.03
C ARG A 228 12.78 8.52 15.62
N LYS A 229 14.09 8.65 15.82
CA LYS A 229 14.91 7.58 16.40
C LYS A 229 14.55 7.28 17.85
N ILE A 230 14.44 8.30 18.71
CA ILE A 230 14.05 8.15 20.12
C ILE A 230 12.69 7.42 20.22
N ILE A 231 11.70 7.86 19.43
CA ILE A 231 10.37 7.27 19.43
C ILE A 231 10.42 5.80 18.96
N GLY A 232 11.11 5.52 17.86
CA GLY A 232 11.25 4.14 17.35
C GLY A 232 11.91 3.21 18.37
N ASP A 233 13.06 3.62 18.92
CA ASP A 233 13.79 2.82 19.89
C ASP A 233 12.98 2.59 21.18
N THR A 234 12.28 3.62 21.65
CA THR A 234 11.43 3.52 22.85
C THR A 234 10.23 2.62 22.62
N PHE A 235 9.57 2.75 21.48
CA PHE A 235 8.46 1.88 21.09
C PHE A 235 8.88 0.40 21.09
N MET A 236 10.05 0.11 20.56
CA MET A 236 10.64 -1.23 20.59
C MET A 236 10.94 -1.70 22.02
N ARG A 237 11.57 -0.87 22.86
CA ARG A 237 11.83 -1.22 24.28
C ARG A 237 10.54 -1.51 25.05
N VAL A 238 9.53 -0.66 24.91
CA VAL A 238 8.23 -0.81 25.57
C VAL A 238 7.52 -2.08 25.09
N THR A 239 7.54 -2.33 23.77
CA THR A 239 7.00 -3.57 23.19
C THR A 239 7.69 -4.80 23.78
N GLN A 240 9.03 -4.81 23.83
CA GLN A 240 9.78 -5.92 24.40
C GLN A 240 9.42 -6.15 25.87
N ALA A 241 9.28 -5.09 26.67
CA ALA A 241 8.88 -5.20 28.07
C ALA A 241 7.48 -5.80 28.23
N MET A 242 6.51 -5.40 27.39
CA MET A 242 5.16 -5.97 27.41
C MET A 242 5.14 -7.45 27.00
N VAL A 243 5.90 -7.83 25.98
CA VAL A 243 6.00 -9.23 25.54
C VAL A 243 6.69 -10.08 26.63
N SER A 244 7.80 -9.61 27.19
CA SER A 244 8.52 -10.31 28.26
C SER A 244 7.67 -10.49 29.51
N LYS A 245 6.85 -9.49 29.90
CA LYS A 245 5.91 -9.59 31.03
C LYS A 245 4.87 -10.70 30.84
N ARG A 246 4.54 -11.04 29.59
CA ARG A 246 3.64 -12.14 29.24
C ARG A 246 4.34 -13.49 29.14
N GLY A 247 5.66 -13.55 29.34
CA GLY A 247 6.45 -14.78 29.20
C GLY A 247 6.43 -15.35 27.80
N LEU A 248 6.16 -14.52 26.78
CA LEU A 248 6.09 -14.96 25.39
C LEU A 248 7.49 -15.00 24.79
N THR A 249 7.80 -16.08 24.09
CA THR A 249 9.03 -16.23 23.32
C THR A 249 8.75 -16.20 21.81
N ALA A 250 9.80 -16.00 20.99
CA ALA A 250 9.67 -16.10 19.54
C ALA A 250 9.14 -17.48 19.09
N GLU A 251 9.29 -18.52 19.93
CA GLU A 251 8.82 -19.87 19.66
C GLU A 251 7.30 -20.05 19.82
N ASP A 252 6.65 -19.18 20.59
CA ASP A 252 5.23 -19.30 20.95
C ASP A 252 4.30 -18.47 20.06
N VAL A 253 4.85 -17.46 19.38
CA VAL A 253 4.04 -16.44 18.68
C VAL A 253 4.49 -16.18 17.25
N PHE A 254 3.54 -15.70 16.45
CA PHE A 254 3.79 -14.97 15.21
C PHE A 254 3.58 -13.47 15.44
N LEU A 255 4.27 -12.63 14.66
CA LEU A 255 3.97 -11.21 14.59
C LEU A 255 3.17 -10.93 13.32
N ALA A 256 2.03 -10.28 13.47
CA ALA A 256 1.27 -9.77 12.34
C ALA A 256 1.49 -8.26 12.16
N GLN A 257 1.66 -7.86 10.90
CA GLN A 257 1.80 -6.46 10.52
C GLN A 257 0.72 -6.08 9.50
N GLY A 258 0.20 -4.86 9.63
CA GLY A 258 -0.76 -4.27 8.69
C GLY A 258 -0.11 -3.68 7.43
N THR A 259 1.08 -4.14 7.05
CA THR A 259 1.82 -3.65 5.88
C THR A 259 1.02 -3.88 4.60
N LEU A 260 0.99 -2.89 3.70
CA LEU A 260 0.26 -2.97 2.43
C LEU A 260 1.21 -3.21 1.24
N ARG A 261 0.65 -3.58 0.09
CA ARG A 261 1.40 -3.82 -1.15
C ARG A 261 2.32 -2.65 -1.54
N PRO A 262 1.89 -1.37 -1.50
CA PRO A 262 2.75 -0.25 -1.88
C PRO A 262 4.00 -0.14 -1.00
N ASP A 263 3.90 -0.46 0.29
CA ASP A 263 5.03 -0.41 1.22
C ASP A 263 6.08 -1.47 0.88
N LEU A 264 5.65 -2.64 0.38
CA LEU A 264 6.54 -3.72 -0.06
C LEU A 264 7.20 -3.41 -1.40
N ILE A 265 6.48 -2.80 -2.34
CA ILE A 265 7.05 -2.37 -3.63
C ILE A 265 8.09 -1.25 -3.41
N GLU A 266 7.79 -0.29 -2.54
CA GLU A 266 8.75 0.75 -2.16
C GLU A 266 10.00 0.11 -1.53
N SER A 267 9.81 -0.85 -0.62
CA SER A 267 10.90 -1.61 0.02
C SER A 267 11.70 -2.47 -0.97
N ALA A 268 11.07 -3.00 -2.03
CA ALA A 268 11.73 -3.71 -3.11
C ALA A 268 12.48 -2.76 -4.07
N SER A 269 11.95 -1.55 -4.30
CA SER A 269 12.60 -0.51 -5.11
C SER A 269 13.83 0.11 -4.42
N SER A 270 13.87 0.10 -3.08
CA SER A 270 15.05 0.46 -2.28
C SER A 270 16.19 -0.56 -2.34
N LEU A 271 15.95 -1.79 -2.81
CA LEU A 271 17.04 -2.72 -3.16
C LEU A 271 17.81 -2.28 -4.42
N VAL A 272 17.23 -1.39 -5.24
CA VAL A 272 17.80 -0.90 -6.50
C VAL A 272 18.30 0.55 -6.39
N SER A 273 17.86 1.32 -5.38
CA SER A 273 18.29 2.70 -5.14
C SER A 273 18.87 2.89 -3.72
N SER A 274 20.14 3.31 -3.66
CA SER A 274 20.95 3.38 -2.44
C SER A 274 20.50 4.40 -1.38
N ASN A 275 19.52 5.26 -1.66
CA ASN A 275 19.12 6.38 -0.79
C ASN A 275 17.89 6.10 0.08
N ALA A 276 17.12 5.04 -0.17
CA ALA A 276 15.89 4.75 0.55
C ALA A 276 16.08 3.77 1.74
N ASN A 277 17.28 3.20 1.88
CA ASN A 277 17.59 2.18 2.89
C ASN A 277 17.52 2.67 4.33
N VAL A 278 17.58 3.98 4.62
CA VAL A 278 17.78 4.46 6.01
C VAL A 278 16.45 4.61 6.78
N ILE A 279 15.30 4.71 6.12
CA ILE A 279 14.07 5.20 6.74
C ILE A 279 13.11 4.08 7.23
N LYS A 280 13.21 2.85 6.71
CA LYS A 280 12.34 1.73 7.14
C LYS A 280 13.09 0.53 7.75
N THR A 281 14.41 0.41 7.58
CA THR A 281 15.20 -0.77 8.01
C THR A 281 15.58 -0.77 9.49
N HIS A 282 15.61 0.39 10.16
CA HIS A 282 16.09 0.51 11.54
C HIS A 282 15.02 0.78 12.61
N HIS A 283 13.74 0.89 12.23
CA HIS A 283 12.69 1.37 13.16
C HIS A 283 11.82 0.30 13.82
N ASN A 284 12.00 -1.00 13.51
CA ASN A 284 11.18 -2.10 14.05
C ASN A 284 12.02 -3.27 14.59
N ASP A 285 13.14 -3.01 15.25
CA ASP A 285 14.19 -4.01 15.45
C ASP A 285 14.44 -4.35 16.94
N THR A 286 13.43 -4.91 17.62
CA THR A 286 13.67 -5.60 18.91
C THR A 286 14.35 -6.94 18.65
N GLN A 287 15.01 -7.48 19.68
CA GLN A 287 15.52 -8.85 19.63
C GLN A 287 14.41 -9.84 19.25
N LEU A 288 13.22 -9.70 19.85
CA LEU A 288 12.07 -10.53 19.48
C LEU A 288 11.69 -10.39 18.00
N VAL A 289 11.61 -9.17 17.45
CA VAL A 289 11.20 -8.98 16.05
C VAL A 289 12.27 -9.49 15.08
N ARG A 290 13.56 -9.36 15.43
CA ARG A 290 14.68 -9.99 14.71
C ARG A 290 14.54 -11.50 14.72
N ASP A 291 14.36 -12.10 15.89
CA ASP A 291 14.22 -13.55 16.05
C ASP A 291 13.00 -14.07 15.27
N LEU A 292 11.86 -13.37 15.35
CA LEU A 292 10.65 -13.69 14.60
C LEU A 292 10.87 -13.56 13.09
N ARG A 293 11.61 -12.54 12.62
CA ARG A 293 11.95 -12.37 11.21
C ARG A 293 12.87 -13.49 10.71
N GLU A 294 13.93 -13.79 11.45
CA GLU A 294 14.89 -14.87 11.12
C GLU A 294 14.21 -16.24 11.08
N GLN A 295 13.23 -16.47 11.96
CA GLN A 295 12.45 -17.70 11.99
C GLN A 295 11.28 -17.72 10.99
N GLY A 296 11.08 -16.67 10.18
CA GLY A 296 9.99 -16.59 9.20
C GLY A 296 8.60 -16.50 9.83
N ARG A 297 8.49 -15.92 11.03
CA ARG A 297 7.26 -15.83 11.84
C ARG A 297 6.59 -14.46 11.81
N ILE A 298 6.87 -13.69 10.76
CA ILE A 298 6.16 -12.45 10.45
C ILE A 298 5.14 -12.75 9.36
N ILE A 299 3.87 -12.42 9.61
CA ILE A 299 2.79 -12.52 8.64
C ILE A 299 2.27 -11.12 8.29
N GLU A 300 1.92 -10.93 7.02
CA GLU A 300 1.42 -9.66 6.50
C GLU A 300 0.10 -9.91 5.76
N PRO A 301 -1.03 -10.08 6.47
CA PRO A 301 -2.29 -10.49 5.85
C PRO A 301 -2.85 -9.49 4.83
N LEU A 302 -2.43 -8.23 4.94
CA LEU A 302 -2.89 -7.13 4.08
C LEU A 302 -1.92 -6.82 2.92
N LYS A 303 -0.86 -7.62 2.74
CA LYS A 303 0.20 -7.36 1.74
C LYS A 303 -0.28 -7.30 0.29
N ASP A 304 -1.43 -7.88 -0.02
CA ASP A 304 -2.03 -7.93 -1.35
C ASP A 304 -3.20 -6.96 -1.49
N TYR A 305 -3.40 -6.04 -0.54
CA TYR A 305 -4.48 -5.06 -0.54
C TYR A 305 -4.00 -3.64 -0.85
N HIS A 306 -4.85 -2.91 -1.55
CA HIS A 306 -4.79 -1.47 -1.76
C HIS A 306 -5.54 -0.72 -0.64
N LYS A 307 -5.29 0.59 -0.54
CA LYS A 307 -5.73 1.38 0.63
C LYS A 307 -7.25 1.52 0.74
N ASP A 308 -7.91 1.68 -0.38
CA ASP A 308 -9.36 1.65 -0.55
C ASP A 308 -9.95 0.28 -0.15
N GLU A 309 -9.33 -0.80 -0.58
CA GLU A 309 -9.77 -2.17 -0.26
C GLU A 309 -9.64 -2.49 1.23
N VAL A 310 -8.58 -2.01 1.88
CA VAL A 310 -8.42 -2.11 3.34
C VAL A 310 -9.53 -1.37 4.06
N ARG A 311 -9.98 -0.23 3.54
CA ARG A 311 -11.10 0.52 4.13
C ARG A 311 -12.41 -0.25 3.97
N GLU A 312 -12.69 -0.77 2.77
CA GLU A 312 -13.87 -1.59 2.53
C GLU A 312 -13.88 -2.82 3.45
N LEU A 313 -12.74 -3.52 3.56
CA LEU A 313 -12.57 -4.65 4.46
C LEU A 313 -12.81 -4.25 5.92
N GLY A 314 -12.30 -3.10 6.36
CA GLY A 314 -12.51 -2.59 7.71
C GLY A 314 -13.99 -2.39 8.05
N LEU A 315 -14.76 -1.78 7.15
CA LEU A 315 -16.21 -1.61 7.33
C LEU A 315 -16.92 -2.96 7.41
N LYS A 316 -16.54 -3.90 6.53
CA LYS A 316 -17.12 -5.25 6.49
C LYS A 316 -16.81 -6.07 7.75
N LEU A 317 -15.65 -5.85 8.36
CA LEU A 317 -15.25 -6.44 9.65
C LEU A 317 -15.92 -5.77 10.86
N GLY A 318 -16.73 -4.72 10.64
CA GLY A 318 -17.50 -4.04 11.69
C GLY A 318 -16.80 -2.85 12.32
N LEU A 319 -15.64 -2.43 11.82
CA LEU A 319 -14.98 -1.22 12.34
C LEU A 319 -15.83 0.03 12.03
N PRO A 320 -15.89 0.99 12.95
CA PRO A 320 -16.72 2.17 12.77
C PRO A 320 -16.15 3.07 11.67
N GLN A 321 -17.07 3.72 10.93
CA GLN A 321 -16.72 4.54 9.76
C GLN A 321 -15.70 5.64 10.08
N HIS A 322 -15.82 6.31 11.23
CA HIS A 322 -14.89 7.38 11.63
C HIS A 322 -13.45 6.88 11.80
N LEU A 323 -13.26 5.62 12.21
CA LEU A 323 -11.94 5.00 12.37
C LEU A 323 -11.38 4.58 11.01
N VAL A 324 -12.21 4.03 10.12
CA VAL A 324 -11.81 3.55 8.79
C VAL A 324 -11.43 4.69 7.85
N TRP A 325 -12.21 5.78 7.85
CA TRP A 325 -12.03 6.90 6.92
C TRP A 325 -11.10 8.00 7.44
N ARG A 326 -10.44 7.77 8.58
CA ARG A 326 -9.47 8.74 9.10
C ARG A 326 -8.30 8.93 8.14
N GLN A 327 -7.74 10.12 8.19
CA GLN A 327 -6.50 10.44 7.49
C GLN A 327 -5.32 9.65 8.07
N PRO A 328 -4.32 9.28 7.25
CA PRO A 328 -3.08 8.71 7.73
C PRO A 328 -2.44 9.57 8.82
N PHE A 329 -1.94 8.93 9.86
CA PHE A 329 -1.23 9.57 10.96
C PHE A 329 0.13 8.89 11.12
N PRO A 330 1.24 9.66 11.16
CA PRO A 330 2.57 9.09 11.22
C PRO A 330 2.81 8.45 12.60
N GLY A 331 3.66 7.41 12.65
CA GLY A 331 4.03 6.75 13.91
C GLY A 331 4.57 7.70 14.99
N PRO A 332 5.47 8.65 14.67
CA PRO A 332 5.88 9.69 15.61
C PRO A 332 4.81 10.73 16.01
N GLY A 333 3.62 10.64 15.41
CA GLY A 333 2.47 11.48 15.70
C GLY A 333 2.74 12.98 15.62
N ILE A 334 2.25 13.73 16.62
CA ILE A 334 2.42 15.19 16.67
C ILE A 334 3.86 15.63 17.00
N ALA A 335 4.75 14.73 17.41
CA ALA A 335 6.14 15.06 17.74
C ALA A 335 6.91 15.63 16.54
N ILE A 336 6.58 15.16 15.33
CA ILE A 336 7.15 15.66 14.05
C ILE A 336 6.26 16.70 13.36
N ARG A 337 5.12 17.04 13.95
CA ARG A 337 4.22 18.12 13.48
C ARG A 337 4.38 19.40 14.30
N THR A 338 5.19 19.36 15.35
CA THR A 338 5.52 20.51 16.20
C THR A 338 6.95 20.94 15.91
N LEU A 339 7.10 22.14 15.35
CA LEU A 339 8.42 22.76 15.20
C LEU A 339 8.87 23.21 16.59
N CYS A 340 9.93 22.56 17.09
CA CYS A 340 10.57 22.93 18.34
C CYS A 340 11.84 23.71 18.02
N ALA A 341 12.07 24.78 18.77
CA ALA A 341 13.26 25.60 18.65
C ALA A 341 13.65 26.14 20.03
N THR A 342 14.94 26.20 20.31
CA THR A 342 15.48 26.91 21.47
C THR A 342 15.89 28.33 21.14
N GLU A 343 16.20 28.60 19.87
CA GLU A 343 16.65 29.88 19.32
C GLU A 343 15.98 30.12 17.95
N PRO A 344 15.87 31.38 17.49
CA PRO A 344 15.38 31.68 16.14
C PRO A 344 16.28 31.06 15.07
N TYR A 345 15.68 30.48 14.02
CA TYR A 345 16.44 30.04 12.84
C TYR A 345 16.66 31.22 11.89
N MET A 346 17.90 31.71 11.82
CA MET A 346 18.32 32.81 10.95
C MET A 346 19.43 32.32 10.02
N THR A 347 19.33 32.65 8.73
CA THR A 347 20.38 32.39 7.74
C THR A 347 21.16 33.68 7.46
N PRO A 348 22.36 33.60 6.84
CA PRO A 348 23.08 34.80 6.42
C PRO A 348 22.32 35.69 5.43
N GLU A 349 21.24 35.20 4.80
CA GLU A 349 20.37 36.01 3.93
C GLU A 349 19.33 36.85 4.70
N PHE A 350 19.24 36.69 6.03
CA PHE A 350 18.29 37.39 6.89
C PHE A 350 18.81 38.73 7.42
N ASP A 351 20.07 39.10 7.15
CA ASP A 351 20.69 40.36 7.54
C ASP A 351 20.10 41.61 6.86
#